data_AF-A0A950M3R1-F1
#
_entry.id   AF-A0A950M3R1-F1
#
_cell.length_a   1.000
_cell.length_b   1.000
_cell.length_c   1.000
_cell.angle_alpha   90.00
_cell.angle_beta   90.00
_cell.angle_gamma   90.00
#
_symmetry.space_group_name_H-M   'P 1'
#
loop_
_entity.id
_entity.type
_entity.pdbx_description
1 polymer ?
#
loop_
_entity_poly.entity_id
_entity_poly.type
_entity_poly.pdbx_seq_one_letter_code
_entity_poly.pdbx_strand_id
1 'polypeptide(L)' 'LPTDWTIKGTADIDNNGYADIIVQQQGTGIALAAMEGPTGFEHWNTVLTNPHWMVV' A
#
# COMPACT_ATOMS: atom_id res chain seq x y z
N LEU A 1 9.98 2.46 17.65
CA LEU A 1 9.23 1.49 16.81
C LEU A 1 10.03 1.32 15.53
N PRO A 2 10.21 0.11 14.95
CA PRO A 2 10.98 -0.01 13.73
C PRO A 2 10.22 0.68 12.60
N THR A 3 10.81 1.74 12.07
CA THR A 3 10.36 2.61 10.98
C THR A 3 10.47 1.94 9.61
N ASP A 4 10.17 0.64 9.54
CA ASP A 4 10.42 -0.18 8.36
C ASP A 4 9.36 0.01 7.26
N TRP A 5 8.31 0.78 7.54
CA TRP A 5 7.30 1.15 6.54
C TRP A 5 7.62 2.50 5.92
N THR A 6 7.56 2.54 4.59
CA THR A 6 7.74 3.78 3.81
C THR A 6 6.55 4.01 2.90
N ILE A 7 6.12 5.26 2.79
CA ILE A 7 5.13 5.66 1.79
C ILE A 7 5.81 5.53 0.41
N LYS A 8 5.19 4.78 -0.50
CA LYS A 8 5.67 4.60 -1.88
C LYS A 8 4.93 5.45 -2.89
N GLY A 9 3.70 5.84 -2.59
CA GLY A 9 2.92 6.71 -3.44
C GLY A 9 1.46 6.75 -3.04
N THR A 10 0.68 7.42 -3.87
CA THR A 10 -0.76 7.55 -3.75
C THR A 10 -1.42 7.24 -5.09
N ALA A 11 -2.55 6.53 -5.07
CA ALA A 11 -3.34 6.21 -6.26
C ALA A 11 -4.77 5.90 -5.81
N ASP A 12 -5.76 6.13 -6.66
CA ASP A 12 -7.12 5.61 -6.45
C ASP A 12 -7.16 4.16 -6.94
N ILE A 13 -7.00 3.20 -6.03
CA ILE A 13 -6.78 1.78 -6.33
C ILE A 13 -8.11 1.06 -6.56
N ASP A 14 -9.16 1.43 -5.83
CA ASP A 14 -10.49 0.85 -5.95
C ASP A 14 -11.45 1.66 -6.85
N ASN A 15 -10.97 2.78 -7.40
CA ASN A 15 -11.68 3.66 -8.33
C ASN A 15 -12.94 4.29 -7.71
N ASN A 16 -12.84 4.66 -6.42
CA ASN A 16 -13.91 5.28 -5.64
C ASN A 16 -13.90 6.82 -5.70
N GLY A 17 -12.89 7.42 -6.35
CA GLY A 17 -12.72 8.86 -6.49
C GLY A 17 -11.86 9.52 -5.41
N TYR A 18 -11.27 8.74 -4.50
CA TYR A 18 -10.37 9.19 -3.43
C TYR A 18 -8.98 8.56 -3.60
N ALA A 19 -7.93 9.30 -3.24
CA ALA A 19 -6.56 8.80 -3.38
C ALA A 19 -6.18 7.97 -2.16
N ASP A 20 -5.87 6.69 -2.38
CA ASP A 20 -5.35 5.77 -1.37
C ASP A 20 -3.84 6.00 -1.14
N ILE A 21 -3.32 5.47 -0.03
CA ILE A 21 -1.90 5.58 0.34
C ILE A 21 -1.25 4.21 0.29
N ILE A 22 -0.23 4.05 -0.57
CA ILE A 22 0.56 2.82 -0.67
C ILE A 22 1.76 2.93 0.26
N VAL A 23 1.91 1.95 1.16
CA VAL A 23 3.06 1.79 2.04
C VAL A 23 3.72 0.45 1.78
N GLN A 24 5.05 0.42 1.87
CA GLN A 24 5.81 -0.82 1.72
C GLN A 24 6.78 -0.98 2.89
N GLN A 25 6.84 -2.22 3.40
CA GLN A 25 7.82 -2.64 4.37
C GLN A 25 9.17 -2.87 3.67
N GLN A 26 10.25 -2.19 4.07
CA GLN A 26 11.53 -2.29 3.36
C GLN A 26 12.16 -3.68 3.52
N GLY A 27 12.07 -4.28 4.72
CA GLY A 27 12.68 -5.58 5.01
C GLY A 27 12.07 -6.76 4.25
N THR A 28 10.78 -6.71 3.92
CA THR A 28 10.05 -7.83 3.29
C THR A 28 9.55 -7.51 1.89
N GLY A 29 9.51 -6.23 1.49
CA GLY A 29 8.92 -5.76 0.25
C GLY A 29 7.38 -5.85 0.18
N ILE A 30 6.71 -6.29 1.25
CA ILE A 30 5.26 -6.34 1.34
C ILE A 30 4.69 -4.93 1.18
N ALA A 31 3.69 -4.78 0.32
CA ALA A 31 3.00 -3.51 0.09
C ALA A 31 1.53 -3.61 0.51
N LEU A 32 1.09 -2.62 1.27
CA LEU A 32 -0.29 -2.41 1.69
C LEU A 32 -0.77 -1.07 1.15
N ALA A 33 -2.08 -0.94 1.01
CA ALA A 33 -2.73 0.33 0.73
C ALA A 33 -3.74 0.66 1.82
N ALA A 34 -3.69 1.88 2.34
CA ALA A 34 -4.75 2.45 3.15
C ALA A 34 -5.82 2.97 2.19
N MET A 35 -6.97 2.29 2.18
CA MET A 35 -8.12 2.66 1.38
C MET A 35 -8.80 3.87 2.01
N GLU A 36 -8.90 4.95 1.24
CA GLU A 36 -9.51 6.20 1.67
C GLU A 36 -10.88 6.36 1.01
N GLY A 37 -11.80 6.98 1.73
CA GLY A 37 -13.16 7.19 1.27
C GLY A 37 -13.70 8.58 1.65
N PRO A 38 -15.01 8.80 1.47
CA PRO A 38 -15.65 10.09 1.71
C PRO A 38 -15.52 10.59 3.15
N THR A 39 -15.25 9.71 4.11
CA THR A 39 -15.09 10.04 5.53
C THR A 39 -13.66 9.79 6.04
N GLY A 40 -12.68 9.63 5.13
CA GLY A 40 -11.30 9.28 5.43
C GLY A 40 -11.04 7.78 5.38
N PHE A 41 -10.06 7.32 6.16
CA PHE A 41 -9.61 5.93 6.17
C PHE A 41 -10.74 4.93 6.39
N GLU A 42 -10.85 3.95 5.49
CA GLU A 42 -11.82 2.87 5.57
C GLU A 42 -11.18 1.58 6.08
N HIS A 43 -10.17 1.06 5.37
CA HIS A 43 -9.51 -0.19 5.70
C HIS A 43 -8.15 -0.35 5.02
N TRP A 44 -7.36 -1.33 5.45
CA TRP A 44 -6.14 -1.73 4.76
C TRP A 44 -6.44 -2.82 3.73
N ASN A 45 -5.87 -2.70 2.54
CA ASN A 45 -5.82 -3.77 1.55
C ASN A 45 -4.38 -4.20 1.27
N THR A 46 -4.19 -5.46 0.87
CA THR A 46 -2.88 -5.96 0.48
C THR A 46 -2.68 -5.78 -1.02
N VAL A 47 -1.64 -5.05 -1.40
CA VAL A 47 -1.32 -4.74 -2.80
C VAL A 47 -0.33 -5.74 -3.38
N LEU A 48 0.68 -6.13 -2.59
CA LEU A 48 1.68 -7.11 -3.01
C LEU A 48 2.17 -7.94 -1.81
N THR A 49 2.06 -9.26 -1.91
CA THR A 49 2.52 -10.21 -0.87
C THR A 49 3.84 -10.90 -1.20
N ASN A 50 4.35 -10.79 -2.44
CA ASN A 50 5.54 -11.52 -2.88
C ASN A 50 6.47 -10.66 -3.76
N PRO A 51 7.59 -10.15 -3.23
CA PRO A 51 8.57 -9.41 -4.02
C PRO A 51 9.58 -10.31 -4.75
N HIS A 52 9.52 -11.63 -4.60
CA HIS A 52 10.50 -12.58 -5.15
C HIS A 52 10.21 -13.02 -6.59
N TRP A 53 9.78 -12.12 -7.47
CA TRP A 53 9.83 -12.39 -8.91
C TRP A 53 11.20 -11.99 -9.45
N MET A 54 12.15 -12.93 -9.37
CA MET A 54 13.36 -12.87 -10.18
C MET A 54 12.97 -13.29 -11.59
N VAL A 55 12.69 -12.33 -12.48
CA VAL A 55 12.60 -12.61 -13.91
C VAL A 55 14.04 -12.74 -14.42
N VAL A 56 14.43 -13.98 -14.74
CA VAL A 56 15.63 -14.32 -15.52
C VAL A 56 15.42 -13.87 -16.97
#